data_AF-A0A963QV78-F1
#
_entry.id   AF-A0A963QV78-F1
#
_cell.length_a   1.000
_cell.length_b   1.000
_cell.length_c   1.000
_cell.angle_alpha   90.00
_cell.angle_beta   90.00
_cell.angle_gamma   90.00
#
_symmetry.space_group_name_H-M   'P 1'
#
loop_
_entity.id
_entity.type
_entity.pdbx_description
1 polymer ?
#
loop_
_entity_poly.entity_id
_entity_poly.type
_entity_poly.pdbx_seq_one_letter_code
_entity_poly.pdbx_strand_id
1 'polypeptide(L)'
;MAKLNIDTDYVAKLAELLQRTGLTEIEISEGDVKVRVAKKISQRVEVQAPPATGGQAPAAPAAAAGNPPEPAPASEHPGTIKSPMVGTVYTAPEPGSPPFVTAGEEVKEGQTLLII
;
A
#
# COMPACT_ATOMS: atom_id res chain seq x y z
N MET A 1 15.61 32.28 -26.45
CA MET A 1 14.66 31.17 -26.22
C MET A 1 15.41 29.87 -26.46
N ALA A 2 15.79 29.16 -25.39
CA ALA A 2 16.46 27.87 -25.51
C ALA A 2 15.45 26.85 -26.07
N LYS A 3 15.71 26.35 -27.28
CA LYS A 3 14.96 25.22 -27.85
C LYS A 3 15.35 23.98 -27.06
N LEU A 4 14.51 23.54 -26.14
CA LEU A 4 14.57 22.15 -25.65
C LEU A 4 14.19 21.26 -26.85
N ASN A 5 15.19 20.70 -27.52
CA ASN A 5 14.98 19.59 -28.44
C ASN A 5 14.67 18.34 -27.61
N ILE A 6 13.47 18.27 -27.04
CA ILE A 6 12.98 17.02 -26.45
C ILE A 6 12.77 16.06 -27.61
N ASP A 7 13.71 15.13 -27.72
CA ASP A 7 13.70 14.12 -28.74
C ASP A 7 12.50 13.18 -28.49
N THR A 8 11.51 13.23 -29.39
CA THR A 8 10.28 12.45 -29.23
C THR A 8 10.54 10.95 -29.39
N ASP A 9 11.59 10.57 -30.11
CA ASP A 9 12.04 9.18 -30.27
C ASP A 9 12.61 8.64 -28.94
N TYR A 10 13.33 9.48 -28.19
CA TYR A 10 13.78 9.15 -26.84
C TYR A 10 12.62 8.90 -25.86
N VAL A 11 11.59 9.75 -25.88
CA VAL A 11 10.38 9.56 -25.06
C VAL A 11 9.63 8.28 -25.46
N ALA A 12 9.55 7.97 -26.76
CA ALA A 12 8.92 6.75 -27.25
C ALA A 12 9.67 5.49 -26.77
N LYS A 13 11.00 5.49 -26.82
CA LYS A 13 11.83 4.39 -26.28
C LYS A 13 11.66 4.20 -24.78
N LEU A 14 11.57 5.29 -24.02
CA LEU A 14 11.29 5.22 -22.58
C LEU A 14 9.89 4.64 -22.30
N ALA A 15 8.89 5.02 -23.08
CA ALA A 15 7.54 4.45 -22.97
C ALA A 15 7.51 2.95 -23.30
N GLU A 16 8.23 2.52 -24.33
CA GLU A 16 8.36 1.11 -24.69
C GLU A 16 9.10 0.31 -23.61
N LEU A 17 10.17 0.88 -23.06
CA LEU A 17 10.91 0.28 -21.95
C LEU A 17 10.03 0.13 -20.71
N LEU A 18 9.24 1.16 -20.38
CA LEU A 18 8.27 1.12 -19.28
C LEU A 18 7.23 0.01 -19.48
N GLN A 19 6.74 -0.18 -20.72
CA GLN A 19 5.82 -1.27 -21.03
C GLN A 19 6.46 -2.65 -20.91
N ARG A 20 7.70 -2.83 -21.39
CA ARG A 20 8.41 -4.11 -21.37
C ARG A 20 8.87 -4.52 -19.97
N THR A 21 9.25 -3.55 -19.14
CA THR A 21 9.75 -3.79 -17.77
C THR A 21 8.62 -3.90 -16.75
N GLY A 22 7.39 -3.51 -17.12
CA GLY A 22 6.26 -3.48 -16.19
C GLY A 22 6.36 -2.39 -15.13
N LEU A 23 7.30 -1.45 -15.27
CA LEU A 23 7.47 -0.33 -14.36
C LEU A 23 6.29 0.65 -14.46
N THR A 24 6.00 1.35 -13.37
CA THR A 24 4.93 2.36 -13.34
C THR A 24 5.45 3.74 -13.77
N GLU A 25 6.74 4.00 -13.59
CA GLU A 25 7.37 5.29 -13.85
C GLU A 25 8.87 5.16 -14.16
N ILE A 26 9.39 6.03 -15.04
CA ILE A 26 10.82 6.23 -15.29
C ILE A 26 11.12 7.74 -15.24
N GLU A 27 12.09 8.14 -14.40
CA GLU A 27 12.58 9.52 -14.27
C GLU A 27 14.07 9.59 -14.60
N ILE A 28 14.46 10.52 -15.48
CA ILE A 28 15.86 10.75 -15.87
C ILE A 28 16.17 12.23 -15.71
N SER A 29 17.28 12.53 -15.03
CA SER A 29 17.80 13.88 -14.83
C SER A 29 19.22 13.97 -15.38
N GLU A 30 19.41 14.81 -16.40
CA GLU A 30 20.73 15.09 -16.99
C GLU A 30 20.96 16.60 -16.97
N GLY A 31 21.79 17.07 -16.01
CA GLY A 31 22.02 18.49 -15.79
C GLY A 31 20.73 19.25 -15.45
N ASP A 32 20.36 20.22 -16.29
CA ASP A 32 19.15 21.03 -16.15
C ASP A 32 17.89 20.39 -16.78
N VAL A 33 18.02 19.22 -17.43
CA VAL A 33 16.91 18.57 -18.14
C VAL A 33 16.35 17.41 -17.33
N LYS A 34 15.06 17.49 -17.02
CA LYS A 34 14.31 16.46 -16.30
C LYS A 34 13.19 15.89 -17.18
N VAL A 35 13.19 14.58 -17.43
CA VAL A 35 12.17 13.86 -18.20
C VAL A 35 11.54 12.80 -17.32
N ARG A 36 10.21 12.85 -17.18
CA ARG A 36 9.40 11.92 -16.37
C ARG A 36 8.35 11.27 -17.26
N VAL A 37 8.34 9.94 -17.32
CA VAL A 37 7.34 9.15 -18.06
C VAL A 37 6.63 8.23 -17.06
N ALA A 38 5.32 8.42 -16.88
CA ALA A 38 4.52 7.65 -15.93
C ALA A 38 3.29 7.04 -16.61
N LYS A 39 2.97 5.80 -16.23
CA LYS A 39 1.77 5.09 -16.69
C LYS A 39 0.60 5.42 -15.76
N LYS A 40 -0.46 6.02 -16.31
CA LYS A 40 -1.66 6.36 -15.56
C LYS A 40 -2.47 5.08 -15.29
N ILE A 41 -2.29 4.49 -14.11
CA ILE A 41 -3.11 3.36 -13.66
C ILE A 41 -4.35 3.94 -12.97
N SER A 42 -5.45 4.03 -13.71
CA SER A 42 -6.75 4.36 -13.13
C SER A 42 -7.26 3.15 -12.34
N GLN A 43 -6.90 3.03 -11.07
CA GLN A 43 -7.55 2.07 -10.18
C GLN A 43 -8.94 2.61 -9.83
N ARG A 44 -9.96 2.05 -10.49
CA ARG A 44 -11.35 2.18 -10.05
C ARG A 44 -11.47 1.33 -8.78
N VAL A 45 -11.55 2.00 -7.63
CA VAL A 45 -11.90 1.36 -6.36
C VAL A 45 -13.41 1.10 -6.39
N GLU A 46 -13.80 -0.14 -6.62
CA GLU A 46 -15.16 -0.59 -6.39
C GLU A 46 -15.30 -0.88 -4.89
N VAL A 47 -15.92 0.06 -4.17
CA VAL A 47 -16.27 -0.09 -2.76
C VAL A 47 -17.44 -1.08 -2.70
N GLN A 48 -17.16 -2.34 -2.39
CA GLN A 48 -18.19 -3.34 -2.14
C GLN A 48 -18.73 -3.14 -0.71
N ALA A 49 -19.93 -2.57 -0.59
CA ALA A 49 -20.62 -2.43 0.69
C ALA A 49 -21.07 -3.81 1.21
N PRO A 50 -20.83 -4.15 2.49
CA PRO A 50 -21.34 -5.40 3.06
C PRO A 50 -22.87 -5.34 3.21
N PRO A 51 -23.59 -6.46 2.95
CA PRO A 51 -25.03 -6.50 3.14
C PRO A 51 -25.36 -6.46 4.63
N ALA A 52 -26.27 -5.56 5.00
CA ALA A 52 -26.87 -5.51 6.32
C ALA A 52 -27.79 -6.74 6.50
N THR A 53 -27.40 -7.68 7.34
CA THR A 53 -28.26 -8.79 7.78
C THR A 53 -29.19 -8.28 8.87
N GLY A 54 -30.50 -8.43 8.61
CA GLY A 54 -31.57 -8.03 9.50
C GLY A 54 -31.55 -8.79 10.83
N GLY A 55 -31.92 -8.08 11.89
CA GLY A 55 -32.02 -8.62 13.25
C GLY A 55 -33.02 -9.76 13.36
N GLN A 56 -32.60 -10.81 14.08
CA GLN A 56 -33.48 -11.82 14.65
C GLN A 56 -33.53 -11.68 16.17
N ALA A 57 -34.72 -11.90 16.70
CA ALA A 57 -35.15 -11.70 18.07
C ALA A 57 -34.37 -12.56 19.10
N PRO A 58 -34.35 -12.16 20.39
CA PRO A 58 -33.59 -12.86 21.42
C PRO A 58 -34.25 -14.20 21.80
N ALA A 59 -33.50 -15.30 21.65
CA ALA A 59 -33.80 -16.59 22.25
C ALA A 59 -32.90 -16.84 23.48
N ALA A 60 -33.47 -17.56 24.44
CA ALA A 60 -33.03 -17.81 25.82
C ALA A 60 -31.58 -18.33 25.99
N PRO A 61 -30.97 -18.16 27.19
CA PRO A 61 -29.55 -18.43 27.39
C PRO A 61 -29.29 -19.94 27.51
N ALA A 62 -28.49 -20.46 26.57
CA ALA A 62 -27.87 -21.78 26.66
C ALA A 62 -26.42 -21.64 27.12
N ALA A 63 -26.00 -22.60 27.94
CA ALA A 63 -24.75 -22.66 28.68
C ALA A 63 -23.49 -22.29 27.89
N ALA A 64 -22.65 -21.47 28.52
CA ALA A 64 -21.34 -21.03 28.04
C ALA A 64 -20.38 -22.21 27.87
N ALA A 65 -20.10 -22.57 26.63
CA ALA A 65 -18.81 -23.13 26.25
C ALA A 65 -17.86 -21.94 26.06
N GLY A 66 -16.74 -21.93 26.79
CA GLY A 66 -15.78 -20.84 26.79
C GLY A 66 -15.31 -20.50 25.38
N ASN A 67 -15.71 -19.32 24.91
CA ASN A 67 -15.03 -18.67 23.80
C ASN A 67 -13.58 -18.45 24.23
N PRO A 68 -12.58 -18.78 23.40
CA PRO A 68 -11.22 -18.32 23.65
C PRO A 68 -11.25 -16.79 23.81
N PRO A 69 -10.42 -16.21 24.69
CA PRO A 69 -10.45 -14.78 24.94
C PRO A 69 -10.32 -14.04 23.61
N GLU A 70 -11.31 -13.20 23.32
CA GLU A 70 -11.24 -12.27 22.21
C GLU A 70 -9.97 -11.43 22.41
N PRO A 71 -9.03 -11.38 21.45
CA PRO A 71 -7.82 -10.62 21.64
C PRO A 71 -8.20 -9.18 21.95
N ALA A 72 -7.67 -8.67 23.06
CA ALA A 72 -7.81 -7.27 23.44
C ALA A 72 -7.51 -6.38 22.22
N PRO A 73 -8.24 -5.26 22.05
CA PRO A 73 -8.04 -4.42 20.88
C PRO A 73 -6.56 -4.02 20.81
N ALA A 74 -5.89 -4.40 19.71
CA ALA A 74 -4.45 -4.17 19.49
C ALA A 74 -4.04 -2.69 19.63
N SER A 75 -5.02 -1.78 19.64
CA SER A 75 -4.88 -0.36 19.89
C SER A 75 -4.38 0.00 21.29
N GLU A 76 -4.48 -0.90 22.28
CA GLU A 76 -4.13 -0.63 23.69
C GLU A 76 -2.73 -1.14 24.11
N HIS A 77 -1.98 -1.79 23.20
CA HIS A 77 -0.63 -2.26 23.51
C HIS A 77 0.34 -1.07 23.66
N PRO A 78 1.23 -1.05 24.67
CA PRO A 78 2.17 0.07 24.90
C PRO A 78 3.14 0.27 23.73
N GLY A 79 3.40 -0.77 22.94
CA GLY A 79 4.20 -0.72 21.71
C GLY A 79 3.42 -0.39 20.44
N THR A 80 2.17 0.05 20.54
CA THR A 80 1.35 0.37 19.35
C THR A 80 1.84 1.64 18.67
N ILE A 81 2.27 1.51 17.41
CA ILE A 81 2.69 2.62 16.56
C ILE A 81 1.47 3.10 15.75
N LYS A 82 1.05 4.34 15.97
CA LYS A 82 -0.08 4.95 15.27
C LYS A 82 0.36 5.59 13.96
N SER A 83 -0.51 5.58 12.95
CA SER A 83 -0.24 6.28 11.69
C SER A 83 -0.17 7.80 11.92
N PRO A 84 0.87 8.49 11.43
CA PRO A 84 0.97 9.94 11.51
C PRO A 84 0.12 10.68 10.45
N MET A 85 -0.31 9.97 9.40
CA MET A 85 -1.08 10.55 8.29
C MET A 85 -2.17 9.61 7.78
N VAL A 86 -3.11 10.16 7.01
CA VAL A 86 -4.12 9.35 6.30
C VAL A 86 -3.50 8.87 4.99
N GLY A 87 -3.55 7.57 4.73
CA GLY A 87 -2.90 6.96 3.57
C GLY A 87 -3.26 5.50 3.40
N THR A 88 -2.47 4.78 2.61
CA THR A 88 -2.67 3.36 2.30
C THR A 88 -1.48 2.57 2.83
N VAL A 89 -1.75 1.59 3.68
CA VAL A 89 -0.68 0.77 4.27
C VAL A 89 -0.16 -0.26 3.25
N TYR A 90 1.15 -0.24 3.03
CA TYR A 90 1.89 -1.28 2.32
C TYR A 90 2.86 -1.96 3.26
N THR A 91 2.76 -3.29 3.37
CA THR A 91 3.61 -4.10 4.24
C THR A 91 4.91 -4.55 3.56
N ALA A 92 5.07 -4.32 2.26
CA ALA A 92 6.22 -4.70 1.46
C ALA A 92 6.73 -3.52 0.61
N PRO A 93 8.01 -3.48 0.22
CA PRO A 93 8.59 -2.38 -0.55
C PRO A 93 8.07 -2.33 -1.99
N GLU A 94 7.68 -3.47 -2.56
CA GLU A 94 7.18 -3.61 -3.92
C GLU A 94 6.30 -4.88 -4.05
N PRO A 95 5.45 -4.98 -5.09
CA PRO A 95 4.61 -6.16 -5.30
C PRO A 95 5.44 -7.44 -5.47
N GLY A 96 5.14 -8.46 -4.68
CA GLY A 96 5.84 -9.76 -4.74
C GLY A 96 7.10 -9.86 -3.88
N SER A 97 7.57 -8.75 -3.30
CA SER A 97 8.63 -8.77 -2.29
C SER A 97 8.09 -9.22 -0.92
N PRO A 98 8.94 -9.80 -0.05
CA PRO A 98 8.56 -10.13 1.31
C PRO A 98 8.16 -8.88 2.10
N PRO A 99 7.31 -9.04 3.15
CA PRO A 99 6.96 -7.94 4.02
C PRO A 99 8.19 -7.43 4.78
N PHE A 100 8.16 -6.16 5.20
CA PHE A 100 9.21 -5.55 6.01
C PHE A 100 9.44 -6.26 7.34
N VAL A 101 8.35 -6.76 7.95
CA VAL A 101 8.35 -7.52 9.20
C VAL A 101 7.29 -8.61 9.20
N THR A 102 7.52 -9.65 9.98
CA THR A 102 6.59 -10.77 10.18
C THR A 102 6.13 -10.87 11.64
N ALA A 103 4.99 -11.53 11.88
CA ALA A 103 4.48 -11.70 13.24
C ALA A 103 5.42 -12.58 14.07
N GLY A 104 5.82 -12.09 15.25
CA GLY A 104 6.79 -12.75 16.12
C GLY A 104 8.25 -12.37 15.87
N GLU A 105 8.50 -11.50 14.88
CA GLU A 105 9.82 -10.93 14.63
C GLU A 105 10.18 -9.86 15.66
N GLU A 106 11.44 -9.86 16.11
CA GLU A 106 11.97 -8.81 16.98
C GLU A 106 12.35 -7.59 16.13
N VAL A 107 11.82 -6.41 16.49
CA VAL A 107 12.04 -5.15 15.77
C VAL A 107 12.90 -4.19 16.57
N LYS A 108 13.69 -3.36 15.87
CA LYS A 108 14.61 -2.38 16.49
C LYS A 108 14.22 -0.94 16.14
N GLU A 109 14.70 0.00 16.95
CA GLU A 109 14.55 1.42 16.64
C GLU A 109 15.17 1.76 15.27
N GLY A 110 14.42 2.50 14.45
CA GLY A 110 14.82 2.85 13.08
C GLY A 110 14.52 1.79 12.01
N GLN A 111 14.00 0.61 12.38
CA GLN A 111 13.57 -0.39 11.40
C GLN A 111 12.25 0.03 10.73
N THR A 112 12.21 -0.09 9.39
CA THR A 112 10.99 0.11 8.61
C THR A 112 10.02 -1.05 8.87
N LEU A 113 8.78 -0.74 9.26
CA LEU A 113 7.73 -1.74 9.53
C LEU A 113 6.71 -1.83 8.38
N LEU A 114 6.42 -0.71 7.75
CA LEU A 114 5.44 -0.54 6.67
C LEU A 114 5.63 0.83 6.02
N ILE A 115 4.94 1.06 4.91
CA ILE A 115 4.83 2.35 4.22
C ILE A 115 3.35 2.78 4.25
N ILE A 116 3.08 4.10 4.27
CA ILE A 116 1.74 4.71 4.37
C ILE A 116 1.55 5.71 3.24
#